data_AF-A0A1B6FPZ4-F1
#
_entry.id   AF-A0A1B6FPZ4-F1
#
_cell.length_a   1.000
_cell.length_b   1.000
_cell.length_c   1.000
_cell.angle_alpha   90.00
_cell.angle_beta   90.00
_cell.angle_gamma   90.00
#
_symmetry.space_group_name_H-M   'P 1'
#
loop_
_entity.id
_entity.type
_entity.pdbx_description
1 polymer ?
#
loop_
_entity_poly.entity_id
_entity_poly.type
_entity_poly.pdbx_seq_one_letter_code
_entity_poly.pdbx_strand_id
1 'polypeptide(L)'
;YAIREGTTTVKVFKNFKEKKSFKPEFGAEGIFGGYLLGVRSVSGLALYDWDTLELVRRIEIQPRHVYWSESGELVALATDDSYFVLRYDAGAVQAAREQGGDAVTQDGIEEAFDVLGEVHETVRTGLWVGDCFIYTNSVNRINYYVGGEIVTVSHLDRTMYLLGYVAKDNRLYLGDKELNIVSYSLLLSVLEYQTAVMRGDFETADKVLPTVPTQYRTRVAHFLEKQGFKQQALAVSTDPEHRFELALQLGELQVATTLAREAGHTQKWRQLAELATTKGELGLAQECLHQAQDFGGLLLLATSAGNADMVRKLGDSAESTGKNNIAFLSFLLLGELDKCLQILIDTDRLPEAAFFARTYLPSQISRVVGLWRESLSKVSEKAGQSLADPKDYENLFPGLTEAFKTEQYLEPERRSQLPASAYVNIPANHERNAVEEMKTAEVSGRFHYRPPGVAPEDHLLTGAGDEQPSAHTSSSVPLAEDLVAYSYVAPPTQLPAAATATPAPVPPPVTSQDDDDIDLDLDNMNLDDIDTSFDSWCEPLMPELGPEVKALPTTVPDVTELTDSKPLPEPVPGQDEIDLDLDSMNFDELDATDLNLDDEDDLID
;
A
#
# COMPACT_ATOMS: atom_id res chain seq x y z
N TYR A 1 -39.21 -36.91 -26.33
CA TYR A 1 -37.82 -37.08 -26.83
C TYR A 1 -37.85 -37.03 -28.35
N ALA A 2 -36.74 -36.64 -28.99
CA ALA A 2 -36.58 -36.75 -30.44
C ALA A 2 -35.66 -37.92 -30.79
N ILE A 3 -35.83 -38.49 -31.98
CA ILE A 3 -34.88 -39.41 -32.62
C ILE A 3 -34.54 -38.84 -33.99
N ARG A 4 -33.24 -38.86 -34.31
CA ARG A 4 -32.73 -38.55 -35.64
C ARG A 4 -32.72 -39.83 -36.50
N GLU A 5 -33.43 -39.79 -37.63
CA GLU A 5 -33.51 -40.90 -38.59
C GLU A 5 -32.72 -40.54 -39.85
N GLY A 6 -31.47 -40.99 -39.92
CA GLY A 6 -30.51 -40.59 -40.95
C GLY A 6 -30.07 -39.13 -40.82
N THR A 7 -29.73 -38.48 -41.94
CA THR A 7 -29.28 -37.08 -41.97
C THR A 7 -30.38 -36.09 -42.38
N THR A 8 -31.62 -36.55 -42.60
CA THR A 8 -32.66 -35.75 -43.26
C THR A 8 -33.98 -35.66 -42.52
N THR A 9 -34.24 -36.53 -41.53
CA THR A 9 -35.55 -36.62 -40.87
C THR A 9 -35.38 -36.68 -39.35
N VAL A 10 -36.19 -35.89 -38.64
CA VAL A 10 -36.27 -35.89 -37.17
C VAL A 10 -37.69 -36.25 -36.75
N LYS A 11 -37.82 -37.27 -35.89
CA LYS A 11 -39.09 -37.77 -35.36
C LYS A 11 -39.22 -37.41 -33.89
N VAL A 12 -40.36 -36.86 -33.49
CA VAL A 12 -40.62 -36.43 -32.12
C VAL A 12 -41.67 -37.33 -31.47
N PHE A 13 -41.29 -37.92 -30.34
CA PHE A 13 -42.09 -38.88 -29.58
C PHE A 13 -42.54 -38.30 -28.24
N LYS A 14 -43.81 -38.50 -27.91
CA LYS A 14 -44.43 -38.19 -26.61
C LYS A 14 -45.06 -39.48 -26.07
N ASN A 15 -44.70 -39.88 -24.85
CA ASN A 15 -45.11 -41.15 -24.23
C ASN A 15 -44.90 -42.39 -25.13
N PHE A 16 -43.69 -42.50 -25.71
CA PHE A 16 -43.28 -43.57 -26.65
C PHE A 16 -44.12 -43.71 -27.93
N LYS A 17 -44.99 -42.73 -28.24
CA LYS A 17 -45.73 -42.65 -29.51
C LYS A 17 -45.20 -41.51 -30.37
N GLU A 18 -45.04 -41.76 -31.66
CA GLU A 18 -44.66 -40.72 -32.63
C GLU A 18 -45.79 -39.68 -32.70
N LYS A 19 -45.45 -38.41 -32.44
CA LYS A 19 -46.41 -37.29 -32.45
C LYS A 19 -46.37 -36.57 -33.81
N LYS A 20 -45.16 -36.30 -34.29
CA LYS A 20 -44.87 -35.58 -35.54
C LYS A 20 -43.49 -36.01 -36.07
N SER A 21 -43.30 -35.91 -37.37
CA SER A 21 -42.00 -36.01 -38.04
C SER A 21 -41.81 -34.81 -38.97
N PHE A 22 -40.58 -34.32 -39.09
CA PHE A 22 -40.26 -33.21 -39.98
C PHE A 22 -38.88 -33.40 -40.61
N LYS A 23 -38.62 -32.64 -41.68
CA LYS A 23 -37.34 -32.62 -42.40
C LYS A 23 -36.74 -31.22 -42.28
N PRO A 24 -35.68 -31.03 -41.49
CA PRO A 24 -34.95 -29.76 -41.41
C PRO A 24 -34.40 -29.37 -42.79
N GLU A 25 -34.47 -28.09 -43.13
CA GLU A 25 -34.11 -27.58 -44.46
C GLU A 25 -32.65 -27.86 -44.85
N PHE A 26 -31.73 -27.73 -43.90
CA PHE A 26 -30.29 -28.01 -44.06
C PHE A 26 -29.87 -29.39 -43.54
N GLY A 27 -30.83 -30.30 -43.29
CA GLY A 27 -30.57 -31.61 -42.72
C GLY A 27 -30.26 -31.61 -41.22
N ALA A 28 -29.86 -32.77 -40.70
CA ALA A 28 -29.59 -33.02 -39.29
C ALA A 28 -28.33 -33.90 -39.13
N GLU A 29 -27.24 -33.30 -38.66
CA GLU A 29 -26.02 -34.00 -38.25
C GLU A 29 -26.07 -34.42 -36.77
N GLY A 30 -26.67 -33.59 -35.93
CA GLY A 30 -26.85 -33.82 -34.50
C GLY A 30 -28.19 -33.27 -34.04
N ILE A 31 -28.69 -33.79 -32.92
CA ILE A 31 -29.87 -33.24 -32.24
C ILE A 31 -29.56 -33.05 -30.75
N PHE A 32 -30.05 -31.96 -30.19
CA PHE A 32 -29.86 -31.57 -28.80
C PHE A 32 -31.20 -31.41 -28.10
N GLY A 33 -31.24 -31.80 -26.83
CA GLY A 33 -32.40 -31.62 -25.96
C GLY A 33 -32.37 -30.28 -25.21
N GLY A 34 -33.33 -30.14 -24.29
CA GLY A 34 -33.50 -28.93 -23.46
C GLY A 34 -34.86 -28.29 -23.71
N TYR A 35 -34.96 -26.98 -23.43
CA TYR A 35 -36.21 -26.21 -23.59
C TYR A 35 -36.69 -26.10 -25.03
N LEU A 36 -35.76 -26.08 -26.00
CA LEU A 36 -36.04 -26.20 -27.43
C LEU A 36 -35.34 -27.44 -28.01
N LEU A 37 -35.85 -27.93 -29.14
CA LEU A 37 -35.21 -28.98 -29.93
C LEU A 37 -34.13 -28.35 -30.82
N GLY A 38 -32.86 -28.52 -30.45
CA GLY A 38 -31.74 -28.13 -31.30
C GLY A 38 -31.47 -29.16 -32.38
N VAL A 39 -31.31 -28.70 -33.62
CA VAL A 39 -30.85 -29.52 -34.75
C VAL A 39 -29.60 -28.87 -35.32
N ARG A 40 -28.47 -29.57 -35.24
CA ARG A 40 -27.21 -29.14 -35.85
C ARG A 40 -27.15 -29.59 -37.31
N SER A 41 -26.71 -28.69 -38.17
CA SER A 41 -26.51 -28.87 -39.61
C SER A 41 -25.17 -28.26 -40.02
N VAL A 42 -24.77 -28.46 -41.28
CA VAL A 42 -23.55 -27.85 -41.84
C VAL A 42 -23.60 -26.32 -41.83
N SER A 43 -24.79 -25.72 -41.79
CA SER A 43 -24.98 -24.26 -41.70
C SER A 43 -25.10 -23.71 -40.28
N GLY A 44 -25.01 -24.55 -39.23
CA GLY A 44 -25.11 -24.13 -37.83
C GLY A 44 -26.18 -24.86 -37.04
N LEU A 45 -26.74 -24.19 -36.02
CA LEU A 45 -27.77 -24.70 -35.12
C LEU A 45 -29.13 -24.07 -35.42
N ALA A 46 -30.12 -24.91 -35.74
CA ALA A 46 -31.52 -24.49 -35.84
C ALA A 46 -32.29 -24.96 -34.59
N LEU A 47 -32.93 -24.03 -33.87
CA LEU A 47 -33.72 -24.29 -32.68
C LEU A 47 -35.21 -24.33 -33.03
N TYR A 48 -35.89 -25.40 -32.63
CA TYR A 48 -37.32 -25.63 -32.92
C TYR A 48 -38.14 -25.79 -31.64
N ASP A 49 -39.39 -25.34 -31.70
CA ASP A 49 -40.40 -25.55 -30.65
C ASP A 49 -40.82 -27.02 -30.58
N TRP A 50 -40.82 -27.64 -29.40
CA TRP A 50 -41.15 -29.06 -29.22
C TRP A 50 -42.59 -29.45 -29.60
N ASP A 51 -43.55 -28.53 -29.46
CA ASP A 51 -44.96 -28.82 -29.67
C ASP A 51 -45.44 -28.39 -31.07
N THR A 52 -45.01 -27.23 -31.58
CA THR A 52 -45.33 -26.79 -32.96
C THR A 52 -44.41 -27.42 -34.01
N LEU A 53 -43.12 -27.62 -33.71
CA LEU A 53 -42.02 -27.89 -34.65
C LEU A 53 -41.73 -26.75 -35.63
N GLU A 54 -42.12 -25.53 -35.30
CA GLU A 54 -41.73 -24.34 -36.05
C GLU A 54 -40.32 -23.91 -35.64
N LEU A 55 -39.62 -23.30 -36.59
CA LEU A 55 -38.30 -22.71 -36.37
C LEU A 55 -38.45 -21.50 -35.43
N VAL A 56 -37.70 -21.50 -34.34
CA VAL A 56 -37.62 -20.37 -33.41
C VAL A 56 -36.50 -19.42 -33.86
N ARG A 57 -35.27 -19.92 -34.00
CA ARG A 57 -34.11 -19.16 -34.48
C ARG A 57 -33.05 -20.10 -35.07
N ARG A 58 -32.32 -19.62 -36.09
CA ARG A 58 -31.05 -20.19 -36.53
C ARG A 58 -29.90 -19.37 -35.97
N ILE A 59 -28.84 -20.08 -35.60
CA ILE A 59 -27.62 -19.53 -35.03
C ILE A 59 -26.48 -20.13 -35.84
N GLU A 60 -25.63 -19.30 -36.45
CA GLU A 60 -24.53 -19.71 -37.34
C GLU A 60 -23.32 -20.31 -36.59
N ILE A 61 -23.59 -21.03 -35.50
CA ILE A 61 -22.62 -21.69 -34.62
C ILE A 61 -22.86 -23.19 -34.70
N GLN A 62 -21.78 -23.98 -34.78
CA GLN A 62 -21.83 -25.45 -34.81
C GLN A 62 -21.39 -26.03 -33.45
N PRO A 63 -22.28 -26.10 -32.43
CA PRO A 63 -21.89 -26.61 -31.13
C PRO A 63 -21.61 -28.13 -31.15
N ARG A 64 -20.64 -28.56 -30.33
CA ARG A 64 -20.51 -29.95 -29.88
C ARG A 64 -21.59 -30.31 -28.87
N HIS A 65 -21.90 -29.39 -27.96
CA HIS A 65 -22.89 -29.58 -26.90
C HIS A 65 -23.71 -28.31 -26.68
N VAL A 66 -24.98 -28.49 -26.28
CA VAL A 66 -25.92 -27.42 -25.94
C VAL A 66 -26.43 -27.69 -24.52
N TYR A 67 -26.17 -26.78 -23.60
CA TYR A 67 -26.54 -26.89 -22.19
C TYR A 67 -27.58 -25.84 -21.85
N TRP A 68 -28.79 -26.26 -21.49
CA TRP A 68 -29.85 -25.36 -21.03
C TRP A 68 -29.86 -25.24 -19.51
N SER A 69 -30.16 -24.03 -19.03
CA SER A 69 -30.49 -23.77 -17.63
C SER A 69 -31.79 -24.45 -17.19
N GLU A 70 -31.96 -24.62 -15.89
CA GLU A 70 -33.19 -25.23 -15.33
C GLU A 70 -34.42 -24.32 -15.48
N SER A 71 -34.25 -22.99 -15.56
CA SER A 71 -35.33 -22.04 -15.88
C SER A 71 -35.71 -22.04 -17.36
N GLY A 72 -34.75 -22.38 -18.24
CA GLY A 72 -34.87 -22.27 -19.68
C GLY A 72 -34.55 -20.88 -20.25
N GLU A 73 -34.18 -19.92 -19.41
CA GLU A 73 -33.87 -18.54 -19.82
C GLU A 73 -32.45 -18.38 -20.35
N LEU A 74 -31.52 -19.26 -19.96
CA LEU A 74 -30.12 -19.26 -20.40
C LEU A 74 -29.75 -20.57 -21.11
N VAL A 75 -28.91 -20.46 -22.14
CA VAL A 75 -28.32 -21.61 -22.85
C VAL A 75 -26.84 -21.35 -23.19
N ALA A 76 -26.00 -22.35 -22.98
CA ALA A 76 -24.59 -22.35 -23.36
C ALA A 76 -24.37 -23.24 -24.60
N LEU A 77 -23.83 -22.67 -25.66
CA LEU A 77 -23.42 -23.37 -26.89
C LEU A 77 -21.92 -23.62 -26.83
N ALA A 78 -21.51 -24.85 -26.49
CA ALA A 78 -20.11 -25.24 -26.45
C ALA A 78 -19.64 -25.72 -27.83
N THR A 79 -18.65 -25.04 -28.42
CA THR A 79 -18.02 -25.40 -29.69
C THR A 79 -16.73 -26.22 -29.45
N ASP A 80 -15.85 -26.25 -30.44
CA ASP A 80 -14.55 -26.91 -30.35
C ASP A 80 -13.56 -26.10 -29.50
N ASP A 81 -13.57 -24.76 -29.67
CA ASP A 81 -12.56 -23.83 -29.16
C ASP A 81 -13.11 -22.81 -28.13
N SER A 82 -14.37 -22.38 -28.28
CA SER A 82 -15.05 -21.43 -27.39
C SER A 82 -16.46 -21.91 -26.98
N TYR A 83 -17.09 -21.24 -26.01
CA TYR A 83 -18.53 -21.35 -25.78
C TYR A 83 -19.22 -19.99 -25.72
N PHE A 84 -20.48 -19.98 -26.14
CA PHE A 84 -21.33 -18.79 -26.20
C PHE A 84 -22.46 -18.94 -25.19
N VAL A 85 -22.69 -17.90 -24.39
CA VAL A 85 -23.83 -17.84 -23.47
C VAL A 85 -24.89 -16.92 -24.06
N LEU A 86 -26.09 -17.47 -24.22
CA LEU A 86 -27.25 -16.79 -24.81
C LEU A 86 -28.40 -16.73 -23.80
N ARG A 87 -29.16 -15.64 -23.83
CA ARG A 87 -30.46 -15.52 -23.17
C ARG A 87 -31.56 -15.88 -24.17
N TYR A 88 -32.57 -16.64 -23.74
CA TYR A 88 -33.75 -16.99 -24.50
C TYR A 88 -34.98 -16.23 -23.95
N ASP A 89 -35.65 -15.46 -24.81
CA ASP A 89 -36.91 -14.78 -24.44
C ASP A 89 -38.12 -15.49 -25.09
N ALA A 90 -38.80 -16.31 -24.27
CA ALA A 90 -40.03 -16.98 -24.68
C ALA A 90 -41.22 -16.01 -24.92
N GLY A 91 -41.22 -14.85 -24.27
CA GLY A 91 -42.23 -13.81 -24.44
C GLY A 91 -42.08 -13.09 -25.78
N ALA A 92 -40.85 -12.75 -26.17
CA ALA A 92 -40.54 -12.22 -27.49
C ALA A 92 -40.96 -13.20 -28.61
N VAL A 93 -40.68 -14.50 -28.43
CA VAL A 93 -41.14 -15.55 -29.36
C VAL A 93 -42.67 -15.59 -29.49
N GLN A 94 -43.41 -15.45 -28.38
CA GLN A 94 -44.87 -15.40 -28.43
C GLN A 94 -45.38 -14.12 -29.11
N ALA A 95 -44.84 -12.95 -28.77
CA ALA A 95 -45.23 -11.68 -29.34
C ALA A 95 -44.99 -11.61 -30.86
N ALA A 96 -43.83 -12.09 -31.33
CA ALA A 96 -43.51 -12.17 -32.76
C ALA A 96 -44.45 -13.12 -33.52
N ARG A 97 -44.87 -14.24 -32.90
CA ARG A 97 -45.88 -15.16 -33.45
C ARG A 97 -47.27 -14.53 -33.54
N GLU A 98 -47.63 -13.65 -32.60
CA GLU A 98 -48.93 -12.96 -32.58
C GLU A 98 -49.00 -11.80 -33.58
N GLN A 99 -47.88 -11.10 -33.85
CA GLN A 99 -47.81 -10.02 -34.84
C GLN A 99 -47.79 -10.54 -36.30
N GLY A 100 -46.95 -11.54 -36.58
CA GLY A 100 -46.84 -12.20 -37.88
C GLY A 100 -46.26 -11.35 -39.03
N GLY A 101 -45.93 -12.00 -40.15
CA GLY A 101 -45.51 -11.34 -41.39
C GLY A 101 -44.03 -10.95 -41.42
N ASP A 102 -43.66 -9.88 -40.71
CA ASP A 102 -42.30 -9.30 -40.76
C ASP A 102 -41.37 -9.76 -39.61
N ALA A 103 -41.92 -10.16 -38.46
CA ALA A 103 -41.13 -10.55 -37.28
C ALA A 103 -40.51 -11.97 -37.35
N VAL A 104 -40.90 -12.78 -38.34
CA VAL A 104 -40.40 -14.15 -38.54
C VAL A 104 -39.62 -14.20 -39.86
N THR A 105 -38.30 -14.01 -39.77
CA THR A 105 -37.40 -14.04 -40.93
C THR A 105 -37.15 -15.48 -41.41
N GLN A 106 -36.43 -15.63 -42.52
CA GLN A 106 -35.96 -16.95 -42.99
C GLN A 106 -35.11 -17.70 -41.93
N ASP A 107 -34.47 -16.96 -41.03
CA ASP A 107 -33.66 -17.49 -39.94
C ASP A 107 -34.39 -17.47 -38.59
N GLY A 108 -35.70 -17.24 -38.61
CA GLY A 108 -36.57 -17.22 -37.44
C GLY A 108 -36.72 -15.83 -36.81
N ILE A 109 -37.00 -15.81 -35.51
CA ILE A 109 -37.28 -14.63 -34.71
C ILE A 109 -35.96 -14.13 -34.11
N GLU A 110 -35.54 -12.93 -34.47
CA GLU A 110 -34.26 -12.36 -34.04
C GLU A 110 -34.23 -12.06 -32.54
N GLU A 111 -35.28 -11.41 -32.03
CA GLU A 111 -35.47 -11.06 -30.61
C GLU A 111 -35.67 -12.29 -29.69
N ALA A 112 -35.64 -13.52 -30.23
CA ALA A 112 -35.74 -14.73 -29.41
C ALA A 112 -34.46 -15.03 -28.62
N PHE A 113 -33.30 -14.55 -29.08
CA PHE A 113 -32.00 -14.84 -28.47
C PHE A 113 -31.07 -13.64 -28.42
N ASP A 114 -30.64 -13.27 -27.21
CA ASP A 114 -29.58 -12.28 -27.00
C ASP A 114 -28.25 -12.98 -26.69
N VAL A 115 -27.15 -12.48 -27.25
CA VAL A 115 -25.80 -12.93 -26.90
C VAL A 115 -25.35 -12.20 -25.64
N LEU A 116 -25.15 -12.92 -24.54
CA LEU A 116 -24.66 -12.35 -23.27
C LEU A 116 -23.13 -12.31 -23.21
N GLY A 117 -22.45 -13.28 -23.81
CA GLY A 117 -20.99 -13.32 -23.85
C GLY A 117 -20.43 -14.51 -24.64
N GLU A 118 -19.20 -14.34 -25.12
CA GLU A 118 -18.36 -15.42 -25.65
C GLU A 118 -17.18 -15.64 -24.68
N VAL A 119 -16.82 -16.91 -24.48
CA VAL A 119 -15.65 -17.31 -23.70
C VAL A 119 -14.79 -18.26 -24.53
N HIS A 120 -13.55 -17.86 -24.79
CA HIS A 120 -12.55 -18.67 -25.51
C HIS A 120 -11.91 -19.75 -24.61
N GLU A 121 -12.75 -20.59 -23.98
CA GLU A 121 -12.32 -21.84 -23.33
C GLU A 121 -13.07 -23.04 -23.88
N THR A 122 -12.37 -24.16 -24.07
CA THR A 122 -12.97 -25.41 -24.52
C THR A 122 -13.74 -26.10 -23.38
N VAL A 123 -15.02 -26.42 -23.58
CA VAL A 123 -15.87 -27.11 -22.58
C VAL A 123 -15.90 -28.62 -22.85
N ARG A 124 -15.41 -29.42 -21.89
CA ARG A 124 -15.55 -30.89 -21.94
C ARG A 124 -16.91 -31.36 -21.47
N THR A 125 -17.33 -30.88 -20.29
CA THR A 125 -18.67 -31.07 -19.72
C THR A 125 -19.12 -29.78 -19.06
N GLY A 126 -20.42 -29.52 -19.05
CA GLY A 126 -21.02 -28.36 -18.40
C GLY A 126 -22.37 -28.68 -17.79
N LEU A 127 -22.77 -27.90 -16.79
CA LEU A 127 -24.12 -27.88 -16.22
C LEU A 127 -24.44 -26.50 -15.67
N TRP A 128 -25.72 -26.17 -15.56
CA TRP A 128 -26.20 -24.93 -14.95
C TRP A 128 -26.61 -25.16 -13.50
N VAL A 129 -26.27 -24.23 -12.61
CA VAL A 129 -26.82 -24.13 -11.26
C VAL A 129 -27.38 -22.72 -11.10
N GLY A 130 -28.70 -22.58 -11.23
CA GLY A 130 -29.32 -21.28 -11.48
C GLY A 130 -28.73 -20.64 -12.74
N ASP A 131 -28.19 -19.44 -12.59
CA ASP A 131 -27.51 -18.66 -13.64
C ASP A 131 -26.00 -18.94 -13.77
N CYS A 132 -25.45 -19.84 -12.96
CA CYS A 132 -24.03 -20.14 -12.98
C CYS A 132 -23.77 -21.31 -13.92
N PHE A 133 -23.02 -21.10 -15.01
CA PHE A 133 -22.61 -22.20 -15.89
C PHE A 133 -21.30 -22.80 -15.40
N ILE A 134 -21.37 -23.97 -14.78
CA ILE A 134 -20.22 -24.72 -14.25
C ILE A 134 -19.72 -25.67 -15.32
N TYR A 135 -18.42 -25.70 -15.59
CA TYR A 135 -17.83 -26.55 -16.63
C TYR A 135 -16.42 -27.07 -16.27
N THR A 136 -16.01 -28.12 -16.97
CA THR A 136 -14.61 -28.61 -16.96
C THR A 136 -13.92 -28.27 -18.28
N ASN A 137 -12.72 -27.69 -18.21
CA ASN A 137 -11.96 -27.28 -19.39
C ASN A 137 -11.00 -28.36 -19.92
N SER A 138 -10.31 -28.09 -21.03
CA SER A 138 -9.31 -29.03 -21.61
C SER A 138 -8.13 -29.29 -20.68
N VAL A 139 -7.76 -28.27 -19.87
CA VAL A 139 -6.62 -28.19 -18.94
C VAL A 139 -6.96 -28.75 -17.55
N ASN A 140 -8.00 -29.57 -17.44
CA ASN A 140 -8.43 -30.22 -16.19
C ASN A 140 -8.68 -29.22 -15.04
N ARG A 141 -9.38 -28.11 -15.30
CA ARG A 141 -9.88 -27.19 -14.25
C ARG A 141 -11.40 -27.26 -14.18
N ILE A 142 -11.94 -27.12 -12.96
CA ILE A 142 -13.36 -26.82 -12.74
C ILE A 142 -13.49 -25.29 -12.70
N ASN A 143 -14.19 -24.73 -13.67
CA ASN A 143 -14.49 -23.30 -13.76
C ASN A 143 -16.01 -23.11 -13.65
N TYR A 144 -16.44 -21.92 -13.20
CA TYR A 144 -17.82 -21.48 -13.41
C TYR A 144 -17.86 -20.08 -13.98
N TYR A 145 -18.85 -19.84 -14.83
CA TYR A 145 -19.13 -18.56 -15.46
C TYR A 145 -20.33 -17.88 -14.82
N VAL A 146 -20.17 -16.63 -14.40
CA VAL A 146 -21.22 -15.76 -13.86
C VAL A 146 -21.05 -14.35 -14.41
N GLY A 147 -22.04 -13.88 -15.18
CA GLY A 147 -22.14 -12.48 -15.61
C GLY A 147 -20.99 -11.95 -16.47
N GLY A 148 -20.18 -12.81 -17.07
CA GLY A 148 -19.00 -12.41 -17.86
C GLY A 148 -17.67 -12.84 -17.22
N GLU A 149 -17.63 -13.08 -15.90
CA GLU A 149 -16.43 -13.57 -15.22
C GLU A 149 -16.36 -15.09 -15.17
N ILE A 150 -15.12 -15.60 -15.21
CA ILE A 150 -14.78 -17.01 -15.05
C ILE A 150 -14.03 -17.16 -13.73
N VAL A 151 -14.53 -18.02 -12.85
CA VAL A 151 -13.89 -18.31 -11.56
C VAL A 151 -13.52 -19.79 -11.48
N THR A 152 -12.25 -20.08 -11.23
CA THR A 152 -11.76 -21.45 -11.01
C THR A 152 -12.14 -21.91 -9.59
N VAL A 153 -12.84 -23.05 -9.50
CA VAL A 153 -13.17 -23.72 -8.23
C VAL A 153 -11.99 -24.55 -7.74
N SER A 154 -11.40 -25.34 -8.65
CA SER A 154 -10.29 -26.22 -8.34
C SER A 154 -9.59 -26.72 -9.61
N HIS A 155 -8.34 -27.13 -9.43
CA HIS A 155 -7.56 -27.87 -10.42
C HIS A 155 -7.78 -29.38 -10.20
N LEU A 156 -7.79 -30.15 -11.28
CA LEU A 156 -7.99 -31.60 -11.28
C LEU A 156 -6.69 -32.28 -11.74
N ASP A 157 -6.33 -33.38 -11.08
CA ASP A 157 -5.19 -34.23 -11.44
C ASP A 157 -5.42 -35.00 -12.75
N ARG A 158 -6.69 -35.30 -13.05
CA ARG A 158 -7.12 -36.12 -14.19
C ARG A 158 -8.34 -35.56 -14.91
N THR A 159 -8.65 -36.11 -16.09
CA THR A 159 -9.86 -35.74 -16.84
C THR A 159 -11.12 -36.25 -16.12
N MET A 160 -11.78 -35.36 -15.38
CA MET A 160 -13.07 -35.61 -14.74
C MET A 160 -14.24 -35.07 -15.59
N TYR A 161 -15.40 -35.71 -15.45
CA TYR A 161 -16.65 -35.35 -16.11
C TYR A 161 -17.68 -34.95 -15.05
N LEU A 162 -18.39 -33.85 -15.25
CA LEU A 162 -19.45 -33.40 -14.34
C LEU A 162 -20.63 -34.38 -14.33
N LEU A 163 -21.05 -34.82 -13.14
CA LEU A 163 -22.21 -35.71 -12.94
C LEU A 163 -23.46 -34.94 -12.53
N GLY A 164 -23.30 -33.91 -11.70
CA GLY A 164 -24.41 -33.13 -11.17
C GLY A 164 -24.02 -32.26 -9.98
N TYR A 165 -24.89 -31.31 -9.63
CA TYR A 165 -24.81 -30.54 -8.39
C TYR A 165 -25.92 -30.98 -7.43
N VAL A 166 -25.59 -31.13 -6.14
CA VAL A 166 -26.56 -31.49 -5.10
C VAL A 166 -26.67 -30.35 -4.09
N ALA A 167 -27.73 -29.55 -4.23
CA ALA A 167 -27.98 -28.38 -3.39
C ALA A 167 -28.13 -28.72 -1.89
N LYS A 168 -28.58 -29.94 -1.55
CA LYS A 168 -28.68 -30.40 -0.14
C LYS A 168 -27.33 -30.46 0.56
N ASP A 169 -26.28 -30.82 -0.18
CA ASP A 169 -24.94 -31.07 0.34
C ASP A 169 -23.99 -29.90 0.05
N ASN A 170 -24.45 -28.89 -0.73
CA ASN A 170 -23.63 -27.83 -1.33
C ASN A 170 -22.39 -28.37 -2.06
N ARG A 171 -22.58 -29.45 -2.83
CA ARG A 171 -21.49 -30.18 -3.49
C ARG A 171 -21.73 -30.43 -4.97
N LEU A 172 -20.66 -30.24 -5.74
CA LEU A 172 -20.52 -30.61 -7.13
C LEU A 172 -19.88 -32.00 -7.21
N TYR A 173 -20.50 -32.94 -7.93
CA TYR A 173 -20.00 -34.29 -8.10
C TYR A 173 -19.45 -34.50 -9.51
N LEU A 174 -18.28 -35.14 -9.59
CA LEU A 174 -17.61 -35.50 -10.82
C LEU A 174 -17.23 -36.98 -10.81
N GLY A 175 -17.12 -37.57 -12.00
CA GLY A 175 -16.65 -38.94 -12.21
C GLY A 175 -15.55 -39.00 -13.26
N ASP A 176 -14.56 -39.87 -13.06
CA ASP A 176 -13.62 -40.23 -14.12
C ASP A 176 -14.13 -41.41 -14.97
N LYS A 177 -13.29 -41.87 -15.91
CA LYS A 177 -13.58 -43.02 -16.78
C LYS A 177 -13.57 -44.37 -16.05
N GLU A 178 -12.99 -44.42 -14.85
CA GLU A 178 -12.91 -45.60 -14.00
C GLU A 178 -14.08 -45.68 -13.00
N LEU A 179 -15.00 -44.70 -13.06
CA LEU A 179 -16.15 -44.51 -12.17
C LEU A 179 -15.76 -44.12 -10.73
N ASN A 180 -14.55 -43.58 -10.52
CA ASN A 180 -14.19 -42.94 -9.26
C ASN A 180 -14.97 -41.61 -9.16
N ILE A 181 -15.67 -41.41 -8.04
CA ILE A 181 -16.48 -40.20 -7.80
C ILE A 181 -15.72 -39.27 -6.85
N VAL A 182 -15.54 -38.01 -7.27
CA VAL A 182 -14.96 -36.93 -6.45
C VAL A 182 -16.00 -35.84 -6.25
N SER A 183 -16.02 -35.22 -5.06
CA SER A 183 -16.93 -34.12 -4.74
C SER A 183 -16.18 -32.87 -4.30
N TYR A 184 -16.57 -31.72 -4.84
CA TYR A 184 -16.05 -30.41 -4.47
C TYR A 184 -17.14 -29.59 -3.77
N SER A 185 -16.77 -28.87 -2.71
CA SER A 185 -17.70 -27.98 -2.01
C SER A 185 -17.90 -26.70 -2.82
N LEU A 186 -19.14 -26.38 -3.14
CA LEU A 186 -19.53 -25.19 -3.88
C LEU A 186 -20.87 -24.71 -3.34
N LEU A 187 -20.85 -23.62 -2.57
CA LEU A 187 -22.03 -23.13 -1.86
C LEU A 187 -22.96 -22.38 -2.80
N LEU A 188 -24.23 -22.79 -2.81
CA LEU A 188 -25.26 -22.13 -3.61
C LEU A 188 -25.41 -20.66 -3.23
N SER A 189 -25.35 -20.32 -1.93
CA SER A 189 -25.47 -18.93 -1.45
C SER A 189 -24.34 -18.00 -1.94
N VAL A 190 -23.14 -18.53 -2.21
CA VAL A 190 -22.05 -17.73 -2.80
C VAL A 190 -22.32 -17.47 -4.28
N LEU A 191 -22.78 -18.49 -5.00
CA LEU A 191 -23.16 -18.39 -6.41
C LEU A 191 -24.34 -17.42 -6.60
N GLU A 192 -25.41 -17.56 -5.82
CA GLU A 192 -26.58 -16.66 -5.82
C GLU A 192 -26.19 -15.21 -5.50
N TYR A 193 -25.30 -14.99 -4.52
CA TYR A 193 -24.79 -13.66 -4.20
C TYR A 193 -24.03 -13.05 -5.37
N GLN A 194 -23.10 -13.80 -5.99
CA GLN A 194 -22.34 -13.33 -7.15
C GLN A 194 -23.26 -13.02 -8.34
N THR A 195 -24.23 -13.90 -8.63
CA THR A 195 -25.25 -13.65 -9.66
C THR A 195 -26.05 -12.37 -9.39
N ALA A 196 -26.50 -12.15 -8.15
CA ALA A 196 -27.26 -10.96 -7.79
C ALA A 196 -26.44 -9.67 -7.98
N VAL A 197 -25.16 -9.68 -7.57
CA VAL A 197 -24.22 -8.57 -7.79
C VAL A 197 -24.00 -8.29 -9.28
N MET A 198 -23.76 -9.31 -10.11
CA MET A 198 -23.59 -9.12 -11.57
C MET A 198 -24.85 -8.60 -12.27
N ARG A 199 -26.03 -8.89 -11.73
CA ARG A 199 -27.31 -8.33 -12.19
C ARG A 199 -27.57 -6.91 -11.68
N GLY A 200 -26.74 -6.38 -10.77
CA GLY A 200 -26.95 -5.10 -10.08
C GLY A 200 -28.05 -5.12 -9.02
N ASP A 201 -28.56 -6.31 -8.64
CA ASP A 201 -29.58 -6.47 -7.60
C ASP A 201 -28.94 -6.63 -6.22
N PHE A 202 -28.49 -5.50 -5.67
CA PHE A 202 -27.91 -5.44 -4.33
C PHE A 202 -28.94 -5.75 -3.23
N GLU A 203 -30.24 -5.50 -3.46
CA GLU A 203 -31.27 -5.83 -2.47
C GLU A 203 -31.40 -7.33 -2.24
N THR A 204 -31.29 -8.13 -3.30
CA THR A 204 -31.27 -9.59 -3.18
C THR A 204 -29.93 -10.08 -2.65
N ALA A 205 -28.81 -9.48 -3.10
CA ALA A 205 -27.49 -9.80 -2.58
C ALA A 205 -27.40 -9.63 -1.04
N ASP A 206 -27.88 -8.51 -0.50
CA ASP A 206 -27.88 -8.23 0.95
C ASP A 206 -28.80 -9.17 1.75
N LYS A 207 -29.85 -9.72 1.14
CA LYS A 207 -30.71 -10.75 1.75
C LYS A 207 -30.03 -12.13 1.78
N VAL A 208 -29.17 -12.43 0.80
CA VAL A 208 -28.42 -13.69 0.70
C VAL A 208 -27.15 -13.66 1.57
N LEU A 209 -26.49 -12.51 1.72
CA LEU A 209 -25.23 -12.34 2.46
C LEU A 209 -25.20 -12.96 3.88
N PRO A 210 -26.26 -12.89 4.72
CA PRO A 210 -26.27 -13.54 6.03
C PRO A 210 -26.19 -15.07 5.97
N THR A 211 -26.62 -15.68 4.85
CA THR A 211 -26.55 -17.13 4.61
C THR A 211 -25.15 -17.59 4.18
N VAL A 212 -24.27 -16.67 3.80
CA VAL A 212 -22.88 -16.96 3.42
C VAL A 212 -22.02 -17.09 4.69
N PRO A 213 -21.41 -18.28 4.95
CA PRO A 213 -20.52 -18.48 6.09
C PRO A 213 -19.32 -17.52 6.06
N THR A 214 -18.86 -17.11 7.24
CA THR A 214 -17.77 -16.13 7.42
C THR A 214 -16.49 -16.50 6.66
N GLN A 215 -16.14 -17.79 6.61
CA GLN A 215 -14.97 -18.30 5.88
C GLN A 215 -14.96 -17.97 4.37
N TYR A 216 -16.11 -17.72 3.76
CA TYR A 216 -16.20 -17.34 2.33
C TYR A 216 -16.32 -15.83 2.12
N ARG A 217 -16.48 -15.02 3.17
CA ARG A 217 -16.72 -13.57 3.04
C ARG A 217 -15.51 -12.81 2.49
N THR A 218 -14.28 -13.19 2.83
CA THR A 218 -13.08 -12.61 2.21
C THR A 218 -13.04 -12.86 0.70
N ARG A 219 -13.42 -14.05 0.23
CA ARG A 219 -13.53 -14.37 -1.21
C ARG A 219 -14.62 -13.54 -1.89
N VAL A 220 -15.78 -13.38 -1.24
CA VAL A 220 -16.87 -12.51 -1.74
C VAL A 220 -16.42 -11.04 -1.78
N ALA A 221 -15.65 -10.58 -0.80
CA ALA A 221 -15.11 -9.22 -0.80
C ALA A 221 -14.13 -8.97 -1.94
N HIS A 222 -13.20 -9.89 -2.23
CA HIS A 222 -12.31 -9.75 -3.40
C HIS A 222 -13.08 -9.81 -4.73
N PHE A 223 -14.17 -10.57 -4.82
CA PHE A 223 -15.06 -10.54 -5.98
C PHE A 223 -15.71 -9.14 -6.14
N LEU A 224 -16.26 -8.58 -5.05
CA LEU A 224 -16.80 -7.20 -5.07
C LEU A 224 -15.74 -6.15 -5.43
N GLU A 225 -14.51 -6.30 -4.93
CA GLU A 225 -13.38 -5.41 -5.26
C GLU A 225 -13.04 -5.45 -6.76
N LYS A 226 -12.94 -6.64 -7.35
CA LYS A 226 -12.70 -6.81 -8.80
C LYS A 226 -13.81 -6.20 -9.66
N GLN A 227 -15.06 -6.32 -9.21
CA GLN A 227 -16.22 -5.67 -9.83
C GLN A 227 -16.27 -4.14 -9.58
N GLY A 228 -15.33 -3.57 -8.83
CA GLY A 228 -15.26 -2.14 -8.51
C GLY A 228 -16.14 -1.69 -7.33
N PHE A 229 -16.92 -2.59 -6.73
CA PHE A 229 -17.80 -2.35 -5.59
C PHE A 229 -17.04 -2.32 -4.25
N LYS A 230 -16.02 -1.46 -4.16
CA LYS A 230 -15.07 -1.39 -3.04
C LYS A 230 -15.72 -1.04 -1.69
N GLN A 231 -16.77 -0.21 -1.68
CA GLN A 231 -17.50 0.14 -0.45
C GLN A 231 -18.22 -1.08 0.13
N GLN A 232 -18.88 -1.86 -0.73
CA GLN A 232 -19.53 -3.11 -0.37
C GLN A 232 -18.49 -4.16 0.04
N ALA A 233 -17.37 -4.25 -0.67
CA ALA A 233 -16.25 -5.13 -0.32
C ALA A 233 -15.73 -4.85 1.11
N LEU A 234 -15.58 -3.57 1.49
CA LEU A 234 -15.13 -3.18 2.84
C LEU A 234 -16.12 -3.61 3.93
N ALA A 235 -17.42 -3.54 3.66
CA ALA A 235 -18.46 -3.97 4.58
C ALA A 235 -18.54 -5.50 4.73
N VAL A 236 -18.31 -6.24 3.64
CA VAL A 236 -18.36 -7.72 3.61
C VAL A 236 -17.06 -8.35 4.13
N SER A 237 -15.90 -7.74 3.87
CA SER A 237 -14.60 -8.30 4.23
C SER A 237 -14.45 -8.46 5.75
N THR A 238 -14.01 -9.64 6.17
CA THR A 238 -13.72 -9.98 7.56
C THR A 238 -12.22 -9.92 7.90
N ASP A 239 -11.36 -9.82 6.90
CA ASP A 239 -9.91 -9.79 7.07
C ASP A 239 -9.41 -8.35 7.34
N PRO A 240 -8.70 -8.07 8.44
CA PRO A 240 -8.21 -6.72 8.75
C PRO A 240 -7.19 -6.18 7.74
N GLU A 241 -6.42 -7.03 7.04
CA GLU A 241 -5.46 -6.58 6.02
C GLU A 241 -6.20 -6.04 4.79
N HIS A 242 -7.03 -6.88 4.16
CA HIS A 242 -7.84 -6.50 3.02
C HIS A 242 -8.80 -5.33 3.33
N ARG A 243 -9.36 -5.27 4.54
CA ARG A 243 -10.17 -4.11 4.98
C ARG A 243 -9.34 -2.82 5.06
N PHE A 244 -8.08 -2.90 5.47
CA PHE A 244 -7.20 -1.74 5.54
C PHE A 244 -6.86 -1.23 4.13
N GLU A 245 -6.48 -2.12 3.21
CA GLU A 245 -6.24 -1.76 1.81
C GLU A 245 -7.48 -1.15 1.14
N LEU A 246 -8.65 -1.77 1.29
CA LEU A 246 -9.91 -1.23 0.78
C LEU A 246 -10.24 0.14 1.38
N ALA A 247 -10.01 0.34 2.68
CA ALA A 247 -10.22 1.63 3.33
C ALA A 247 -9.24 2.70 2.80
N LEU A 248 -7.98 2.35 2.53
CA LEU A 248 -7.04 3.26 1.86
C LEU A 248 -7.50 3.62 0.45
N GLN A 249 -7.88 2.62 -0.37
CA GLN A 249 -8.35 2.81 -1.74
C GLN A 249 -9.62 3.68 -1.84
N LEU A 250 -10.53 3.56 -0.87
CA LEU A 250 -11.73 4.41 -0.74
C LEU A 250 -11.41 5.78 -0.11
N GLY A 251 -10.27 5.91 0.54
CA GLY A 251 -9.91 7.09 1.32
C GLY A 251 -10.67 7.22 2.65
N GLU A 252 -11.18 6.13 3.22
CA GLU A 252 -11.92 6.08 4.48
C GLU A 252 -10.97 6.17 5.69
N LEU A 253 -10.41 7.37 5.88
CA LEU A 253 -9.35 7.65 6.86
C LEU A 253 -9.68 7.18 8.28
N GLN A 254 -10.94 7.33 8.74
CA GLN A 254 -11.33 6.91 10.10
C GLN A 254 -11.22 5.40 10.28
N VAL A 255 -11.73 4.62 9.32
CA VAL A 255 -11.67 3.15 9.34
C VAL A 255 -10.23 2.68 9.23
N ALA A 256 -9.46 3.25 8.30
CA ALA A 256 -8.04 2.95 8.14
C ALA A 256 -7.22 3.27 9.40
N THR A 257 -7.53 4.36 10.12
CA THR A 257 -6.89 4.72 11.41
C THR A 257 -7.18 3.69 12.49
N THR A 258 -8.44 3.22 12.60
CA THR A 258 -8.77 2.16 13.58
C THR A 258 -8.02 0.86 13.29
N LEU A 259 -7.97 0.43 12.02
CA LEU A 259 -7.27 -0.79 11.61
C LEU A 259 -5.74 -0.68 11.75
N ALA A 260 -5.15 0.49 11.44
CA ALA A 260 -3.73 0.75 11.66
C ALA A 260 -3.35 0.72 13.15
N ARG A 261 -4.23 1.22 14.03
CA ARG A 261 -4.05 1.17 15.49
C ARG A 261 -4.19 -0.23 16.08
N GLU A 262 -5.10 -1.05 15.55
CA GLU A 262 -5.22 -2.46 15.92
C GLU A 262 -4.02 -3.30 15.43
N ALA A 263 -3.53 -3.02 14.22
CA ALA A 263 -2.36 -3.72 13.66
C ALA A 263 -1.03 -3.29 14.31
N GLY A 264 -0.84 -2.00 14.62
CA GLY A 264 0.40 -1.49 15.22
C GLY A 264 1.63 -1.51 14.31
N HIS A 265 1.46 -1.67 12.99
CA HIS A 265 2.57 -1.80 12.03
C HIS A 265 2.98 -0.44 11.43
N THR A 266 4.27 -0.10 11.52
CA THR A 266 4.86 1.19 11.08
C THR A 266 4.58 1.52 9.60
N GLN A 267 4.60 0.52 8.72
CA GLN A 267 4.36 0.70 7.28
C GLN A 267 2.92 1.13 6.96
N LYS A 268 1.93 0.59 7.69
CA LYS A 268 0.52 0.98 7.54
C LYS A 268 0.31 2.43 7.95
N TRP A 269 0.97 2.87 9.02
CA TRP A 269 0.95 4.26 9.45
C TRP A 269 1.57 5.21 8.41
N ARG A 270 2.62 4.80 7.69
CA ARG A 270 3.18 5.59 6.58
C ARG A 270 2.21 5.70 5.40
N GLN A 271 1.60 4.60 4.95
CA GLN A 271 0.60 4.62 3.87
C GLN A 271 -0.62 5.48 4.24
N LEU A 272 -1.08 5.40 5.49
CA LEU A 272 -2.16 6.24 6.00
C LEU A 272 -1.76 7.72 6.12
N ALA A 273 -0.50 8.02 6.48
CA ALA A 273 0.02 9.38 6.53
C ALA A 273 0.07 10.03 5.14
N GLU A 274 0.49 9.29 4.12
CA GLU A 274 0.50 9.74 2.73
C GLU A 274 -0.93 10.10 2.28
N LEU A 275 -1.87 9.17 2.42
CA LEU A 275 -3.28 9.37 2.08
C LEU A 275 -3.93 10.54 2.87
N ALA A 276 -3.65 10.67 4.17
CA ALA A 276 -4.12 11.78 4.99
C ALA A 276 -3.56 13.13 4.49
N THR A 277 -2.29 13.14 4.06
CA THR A 277 -1.64 14.31 3.47
C THR A 277 -2.28 14.68 2.13
N THR A 278 -2.53 13.71 1.24
CA THR A 278 -3.23 13.91 -0.04
C THR A 278 -4.65 14.48 0.15
N LYS A 279 -5.34 14.08 1.23
CA LYS A 279 -6.67 14.60 1.59
C LYS A 279 -6.64 15.93 2.36
N GLY A 280 -5.48 16.42 2.78
CA GLY A 280 -5.34 17.66 3.55
C GLY A 280 -5.69 17.53 5.05
N GLU A 281 -5.83 16.32 5.57
CA GLU A 281 -6.16 16.04 6.98
C GLU A 281 -4.89 16.08 7.85
N LEU A 282 -4.29 17.27 7.97
CA LEU A 282 -2.96 17.48 8.57
C LEU A 282 -2.85 17.00 10.02
N GLY A 283 -3.94 17.09 10.81
CA GLY A 283 -3.97 16.61 12.19
C GLY A 283 -3.86 15.09 12.30
N LEU A 284 -4.48 14.35 11.37
CA LEU A 284 -4.33 12.90 11.29
C LEU A 284 -2.97 12.52 10.71
N ALA A 285 -2.51 13.22 9.67
CA ALA A 285 -1.18 13.02 9.10
C ALA A 285 -0.08 13.15 10.18
N GLN A 286 -0.20 14.13 11.09
CA GLN A 286 0.70 14.26 12.25
C GLN A 286 0.69 13.02 13.16
N GLU A 287 -0.48 12.48 13.53
CA GLU A 287 -0.56 11.27 14.37
C GLU A 287 0.09 10.08 13.64
N CYS A 288 -0.27 9.88 12.37
CA CYS A 288 0.23 8.79 11.54
C CYS A 288 1.74 8.85 11.33
N LEU A 289 2.32 10.02 11.02
CA LEU A 289 3.76 10.20 10.86
C LEU A 289 4.53 9.94 12.17
N HIS A 290 3.93 10.26 13.32
CA HIS A 290 4.53 9.98 14.64
C HIS A 290 4.53 8.47 14.94
N GLN A 291 3.43 7.76 14.69
CA GLN A 291 3.37 6.30 14.82
C GLN A 291 4.25 5.58 13.77
N ALA A 292 4.40 6.16 12.59
CA ALA A 292 5.31 5.69 11.54
C ALA A 292 6.80 5.97 11.82
N GLN A 293 7.12 6.69 12.91
CA GLN A 293 8.47 7.21 13.21
C GLN A 293 9.11 7.97 12.04
N ASP A 294 8.28 8.62 11.20
CA ASP A 294 8.74 9.35 10.03
C ASP A 294 9.13 10.79 10.40
N PHE A 295 10.28 10.90 11.05
CA PHE A 295 10.82 12.16 11.53
C PHE A 295 11.08 13.19 10.41
N GLY A 296 11.28 12.73 9.17
CA GLY A 296 11.45 13.61 8.00
C GLY A 296 10.13 14.26 7.59
N GLY A 297 9.07 13.46 7.41
CA GLY A 297 7.72 13.97 7.16
C GLY A 297 7.21 14.86 8.30
N LEU A 298 7.47 14.48 9.56
CA LEU A 298 7.14 15.31 10.73
C LEU A 298 7.86 16.66 10.71
N LEU A 299 9.15 16.71 10.35
CA LEU A 299 9.90 17.96 10.29
C LEU A 299 9.30 18.91 9.25
N LEU A 300 9.00 18.40 8.06
CA LEU A 300 8.39 19.18 6.97
C LEU A 300 7.01 19.71 7.38
N LEU A 301 6.16 18.87 7.97
CA LEU A 301 4.83 19.25 8.43
C LEU A 301 4.87 20.27 9.58
N ALA A 302 5.72 20.04 10.59
CA ALA A 302 5.84 20.92 11.76
C ALA A 302 6.39 22.32 11.41
N THR A 303 7.39 22.37 10.53
CA THR A 303 8.00 23.63 10.08
C THR A 303 7.06 24.41 9.16
N SER A 304 6.37 23.72 8.24
CA SER A 304 5.37 24.33 7.34
C SER A 304 4.14 24.84 8.10
N ALA A 305 3.75 24.18 9.19
CA ALA A 305 2.70 24.64 10.10
C ALA A 305 3.16 25.71 11.11
N GLY A 306 4.46 26.01 11.20
CA GLY A 306 5.03 26.93 12.18
C GLY A 306 4.84 26.50 13.65
N ASN A 307 4.67 25.20 13.91
CA ASN A 307 4.29 24.70 15.23
C ASN A 307 5.53 24.35 16.08
N ALA A 308 6.00 25.32 16.87
CA ALA A 308 7.18 25.18 17.71
C ALA A 308 7.09 24.01 18.73
N ASP A 309 5.94 23.76 19.34
CA ASP A 309 5.77 22.65 20.30
C ASP A 309 5.85 21.28 19.61
N MET A 310 5.41 21.19 18.35
CA MET A 310 5.58 19.99 17.53
C MET A 310 7.05 19.78 17.15
N VAL A 311 7.77 20.83 16.74
CA VAL A 311 9.21 20.77 16.46
C VAL A 311 10.00 20.36 17.72
N ARG A 312 9.61 20.82 18.92
CA ARG A 312 10.29 20.43 20.17
C ARG A 312 10.12 18.94 20.46
N LYS A 313 8.88 18.45 20.44
CA LYS A 313 8.56 17.03 20.64
C LYS A 313 9.24 16.13 19.59
N LEU A 314 9.33 16.61 18.35
CA LEU A 314 10.06 15.95 17.28
C LEU A 314 11.57 15.87 17.60
N GLY A 315 12.17 16.98 18.05
CA GLY A 315 13.58 17.02 18.46
C GLY A 315 13.89 16.03 19.57
N ASP A 316 13.12 16.09 20.67
CA ASP A 316 13.29 15.19 21.83
C ASP A 316 13.08 13.70 21.44
N SER A 317 12.11 13.41 20.54
CA SER A 317 11.87 12.04 20.04
C SER A 317 12.97 11.56 19.08
N ALA A 318 13.47 12.44 18.22
CA ALA A 318 14.54 12.13 17.28
C ALA A 318 15.85 11.86 18.04
N GLU A 319 16.15 12.63 19.09
CA GLU A 319 17.27 12.43 20.00
C GLU A 319 17.20 11.05 20.68
N SER A 320 16.06 10.70 21.29
CA SER A 320 15.88 9.38 21.92
C SER A 320 15.97 8.20 20.93
N THR A 321 15.76 8.44 19.63
CA THR A 321 15.85 7.44 18.56
C THR A 321 17.19 7.48 17.81
N GLY A 322 18.17 8.28 18.29
CA GLY A 322 19.50 8.41 17.67
C GLY A 322 19.52 9.13 16.31
N LYS A 323 18.45 9.83 15.93
CA LYS A 323 18.32 10.60 14.67
C LYS A 323 18.88 12.02 14.85
N ASN A 324 20.16 12.07 15.23
CA ASN A 324 20.85 13.27 15.71
C ASN A 324 20.78 14.47 14.75
N ASN A 325 20.80 14.25 13.43
CA ASN A 325 20.67 15.33 12.44
C ASN A 325 19.30 16.03 12.52
N ILE A 326 18.22 15.27 12.72
CA ILE A 326 16.85 15.82 12.80
C ILE A 326 16.63 16.48 14.16
N ALA A 327 17.17 15.90 15.24
CA ALA A 327 17.19 16.51 16.56
C ALA A 327 17.92 17.86 16.55
N PHE A 328 19.14 17.90 16.00
CA PHE A 328 19.94 19.12 15.87
C PHE A 328 19.23 20.20 15.05
N LEU A 329 18.65 19.86 13.90
CA LEU A 329 17.87 20.83 13.10
C LEU A 329 16.63 21.33 13.85
N SER A 330 15.92 20.46 14.57
CA SER A 330 14.73 20.82 15.33
C SER A 330 15.07 21.81 16.46
N PHE A 331 16.12 21.54 17.25
CA PHE A 331 16.56 22.44 18.32
C PHE A 331 17.20 23.73 17.78
N LEU A 332 17.89 23.69 16.64
CA LEU A 332 18.45 24.88 15.99
C LEU A 332 17.34 25.84 15.53
N LEU A 333 16.26 25.32 14.93
CA LEU A 333 15.08 26.09 14.54
C LEU A 333 14.33 26.70 15.73
N LEU A 334 14.41 26.07 16.91
CA LEU A 334 13.83 26.57 18.15
C LEU A 334 14.73 27.55 18.94
N GLY A 335 15.99 27.73 18.51
CA GLY A 335 16.99 28.49 19.28
C GLY A 335 17.50 27.79 20.54
N GLU A 336 17.23 26.48 20.73
CA GLU A 336 17.69 25.67 21.87
C GLU A 336 19.16 25.23 21.68
N LEU A 337 20.05 26.22 21.54
CA LEU A 337 21.46 26.06 21.14
C LEU A 337 22.28 25.19 22.12
N ASP A 338 21.96 25.19 23.41
CA ASP A 338 22.62 24.33 24.40
C ASP A 338 22.42 22.84 24.11
N LYS A 339 21.23 22.43 23.65
CA LYS A 339 20.96 21.06 23.19
C LYS A 339 21.72 20.76 21.91
N CYS A 340 21.74 21.68 20.95
CA CYS A 340 22.52 21.54 19.72
C CYS A 340 24.01 21.29 20.01
N LEU A 341 24.58 22.03 20.98
CA LEU A 341 25.96 21.84 21.40
C LEU A 341 26.16 20.49 22.09
N GLN A 342 25.22 20.08 22.95
CA GLN A 342 25.29 18.80 23.65
C GLN A 342 25.24 17.61 22.67
N ILE A 343 24.37 17.64 21.65
CA ILE A 343 24.34 16.63 20.57
C ILE A 343 25.68 16.53 19.82
N LEU A 344 26.36 17.66 19.56
CA LEU A 344 27.68 17.64 18.92
C LEU A 344 28.79 17.08 19.83
N ILE A 345 28.65 17.23 21.15
CA ILE A 345 29.55 16.61 22.14
C ILE A 345 29.29 15.11 22.24
N ASP A 346 28.02 14.70 22.36
CA ASP A 346 27.60 13.30 22.53
C ASP A 346 27.81 12.45 21.26
N THR A 347 28.02 13.09 20.11
CA THR A 347 28.43 12.44 18.84
C THR A 347 29.94 12.50 18.60
N ASP A 348 30.75 12.88 19.59
CA ASP A 348 32.21 13.06 19.52
C ASP A 348 32.69 14.07 18.44
N ARG A 349 31.80 14.92 17.90
CA ARG A 349 32.10 15.95 16.89
C ARG A 349 32.67 17.22 17.52
N LEU A 350 33.65 17.05 18.41
CA LEU A 350 34.24 18.11 19.24
C LEU A 350 34.83 19.31 18.48
N PRO A 351 35.48 19.17 17.30
CA PRO A 351 35.91 20.34 16.52
C PRO A 351 34.74 21.20 16.06
N GLU A 352 33.64 20.56 15.62
CA GLU A 352 32.44 21.25 15.14
C GLU A 352 31.66 21.87 16.29
N ALA A 353 31.58 21.18 17.44
CA ALA A 353 31.10 21.74 18.70
C ALA A 353 31.88 23.02 19.08
N ALA A 354 33.21 23.05 18.87
CA ALA A 354 34.03 24.22 19.17
C ALA A 354 33.77 25.40 18.20
N PHE A 355 33.58 25.13 16.90
CA PHE A 355 33.14 26.15 15.94
C PHE A 355 31.71 26.65 16.19
N PHE A 356 30.80 25.76 16.56
CA PHE A 356 29.43 26.09 16.94
C PHE A 356 29.39 26.96 18.19
N ALA A 357 30.11 26.57 19.25
CA ALA A 357 30.28 27.39 20.45
C ALA A 357 30.88 28.76 20.10
N ARG A 358 31.97 28.81 19.32
CA ARG A 358 32.58 30.09 18.91
C ARG A 358 31.62 31.04 18.18
N THR A 359 30.68 30.49 17.41
CA THR A 359 29.75 31.26 16.57
C THR A 359 28.48 31.66 17.33
N TYR A 360 27.93 30.75 18.14
CA TYR A 360 26.60 30.90 18.75
C TYR A 360 26.61 31.00 20.28
N LEU A 361 27.52 30.30 20.98
CA LEU A 361 27.61 30.22 22.44
C LEU A 361 29.06 30.42 22.93
N PRO A 362 29.66 31.62 22.74
CA PRO A 362 31.08 31.83 23.04
C PRO A 362 31.43 31.52 24.50
N SER A 363 30.50 31.69 25.45
CA SER A 363 30.63 31.26 26.85
C SER A 363 31.08 29.81 27.05
N GLN A 364 30.72 28.90 26.13
CA GLN A 364 31.01 27.47 26.24
C GLN A 364 32.34 27.04 25.57
N ILE A 365 33.04 27.93 24.85
CA ILE A 365 34.23 27.56 24.04
C ILE A 365 35.27 26.80 24.89
N SER A 366 35.66 27.32 26.05
CA SER A 366 36.67 26.66 26.91
C SER A 366 36.24 25.28 27.41
N ARG A 367 34.94 25.04 27.65
CA ARG A 367 34.44 23.71 28.02
C ARG A 367 34.68 22.73 26.88
N VAL A 368 34.32 23.13 25.66
CA VAL A 368 34.43 22.27 24.47
C VAL A 368 35.88 22.07 24.05
N VAL A 369 36.70 23.13 24.08
CA VAL A 369 38.14 23.04 23.78
C VAL A 369 38.87 22.19 24.81
N GLY A 370 38.46 22.21 26.09
CA GLY A 370 38.97 21.28 27.11
C GLY A 370 38.66 19.81 26.78
N LEU A 371 37.41 19.49 26.47
CA LEU A 371 37.01 18.15 26.04
C LEU A 371 37.72 17.71 24.75
N TRP A 372 37.86 18.62 23.78
CA TRP A 372 38.57 18.38 22.53
C TRP A 372 40.07 18.12 22.75
N ARG A 373 40.72 18.88 23.66
CA ARG A 373 42.10 18.66 24.08
C ARG A 373 42.28 17.27 24.70
N GLU A 374 41.38 16.87 25.59
CA GLU A 374 41.43 15.54 26.22
C GLU A 374 41.29 14.43 25.18
N SER A 375 40.29 14.52 24.29
CA SER A 375 40.08 13.55 23.22
C SER A 375 41.28 13.46 22.26
N LEU A 376 41.82 14.60 21.80
CA LEU A 376 43.03 14.62 20.97
C LEU A 376 44.26 14.09 21.69
N SER A 377 44.42 14.33 23.00
CA SER A 377 45.59 13.84 23.74
C SER A 377 45.68 12.30 23.81
N LYS A 378 44.55 11.59 23.66
CA LYS A 378 44.51 10.12 23.54
C LYS A 378 45.11 9.62 22.23
N VAL A 379 45.09 10.44 21.17
CA VAL A 379 45.63 10.12 19.84
C VAL A 379 47.02 10.72 19.61
N SER A 380 47.23 11.98 20.03
CA SER A 380 48.49 12.69 19.93
C SER A 380 48.56 13.85 20.94
N GLU A 381 49.41 13.69 21.96
CA GLU A 381 49.63 14.71 22.99
C GLU A 381 50.05 16.07 22.38
N LYS A 382 50.86 16.06 21.32
CA LYS A 382 51.29 17.27 20.60
C LYS A 382 50.13 17.99 19.90
N ALA A 383 49.17 17.24 19.35
CA ALA A 383 47.98 17.83 18.72
C ALA A 383 47.07 18.46 19.80
N GLY A 384 46.86 17.77 20.91
CA GLY A 384 46.14 18.30 22.07
C GLY A 384 46.77 19.58 22.62
N GLN A 385 48.09 19.61 22.83
CA GLN A 385 48.81 20.81 23.30
C GLN A 385 48.76 21.99 22.31
N SER A 386 48.54 21.75 21.01
CA SER A 386 48.47 22.79 19.98
C SER A 386 47.15 23.59 19.99
N LEU A 387 46.11 23.10 20.68
CA LEU A 387 44.89 23.87 20.90
C LEU A 387 45.13 24.95 21.97
N ALA A 388 44.77 26.20 21.69
CA ALA A 388 44.76 27.28 22.68
C ALA A 388 43.37 27.38 23.34
N ASP A 389 43.31 27.41 24.68
CA ASP A 389 42.07 27.77 25.38
C ASP A 389 41.96 29.31 25.44
N PRO A 390 40.81 29.91 25.10
CA PRO A 390 40.56 31.33 25.29
C PRO A 390 40.85 31.88 26.70
N LYS A 391 40.72 31.06 27.76
CA LYS A 391 41.04 31.45 29.15
C LYS A 391 42.53 31.59 29.42
N ASP A 392 43.35 30.73 28.83
CA ASP A 392 44.80 30.72 29.06
C ASP A 392 45.52 31.73 28.15
N TYR A 393 44.93 32.04 26.99
CA TYR A 393 45.55 32.85 25.94
C TYR A 393 44.59 33.86 25.29
N GLU A 394 43.92 34.72 26.10
CA GLU A 394 43.00 35.77 25.62
C GLU A 394 43.58 36.59 24.44
N ASN A 395 44.89 36.88 24.46
CA ASN A 395 45.60 37.61 23.42
C ASN A 395 45.55 36.98 22.01
N LEU A 396 45.25 35.67 21.91
CA LEU A 396 45.10 34.96 20.63
C LEU A 396 43.66 35.02 20.07
N PHE A 397 42.70 35.54 20.83
CA PHE A 397 41.27 35.58 20.49
C PHE A 397 40.73 37.02 20.45
N PRO A 398 41.15 37.84 19.45
CA PRO A 398 40.65 39.20 19.32
C PRO A 398 39.12 39.21 19.11
N GLY A 399 38.43 40.12 19.81
CA GLY A 399 36.97 40.26 19.76
C GLY A 399 36.19 39.33 20.70
N LEU A 400 36.84 38.44 21.46
CA LEU A 400 36.15 37.51 22.37
C LEU A 400 35.25 38.21 23.41
N THR A 401 35.71 39.32 24.01
CA THR A 401 34.91 40.12 24.94
C THR A 401 33.67 40.72 24.29
N GLU A 402 33.75 41.08 23.00
CA GLU A 402 32.61 41.56 22.23
C GLU A 402 31.65 40.41 21.86
N ALA A 403 32.17 39.21 21.64
CA ALA A 403 31.37 38.01 21.42
C ALA A 403 30.55 37.62 22.66
N PHE A 404 31.12 37.65 23.87
CA PHE A 404 30.36 37.43 25.12
C PHE A 404 29.27 38.49 25.33
N LYS A 405 29.56 39.76 25.03
CA LYS A 405 28.53 40.83 25.06
C LYS A 405 27.40 40.57 24.06
N THR A 406 27.74 40.13 22.85
CA THR A 406 26.79 39.85 21.77
C THR A 406 25.93 38.62 22.09
N GLU A 407 26.49 37.58 22.70
CA GLU A 407 25.76 36.40 23.20
C GLU A 407 24.65 36.80 24.18
N GLN A 408 25.00 37.58 25.21
CA GLN A 408 24.04 38.05 26.21
C GLN A 408 23.00 39.05 25.64
N TYR A 409 23.36 39.84 24.63
CA TYR A 409 22.42 40.70 23.91
C TYR A 409 21.40 39.90 23.09
N LEU A 410 21.83 38.82 22.43
CA LEU A 410 20.98 37.98 21.58
C LEU A 410 20.18 36.91 22.36
N GLU A 411 20.57 36.55 23.59
CA GLU A 411 19.86 35.57 24.43
C GLU A 411 18.33 35.82 24.55
N PRO A 412 17.84 37.04 24.87
CA PRO A 412 16.40 37.31 24.91
C PRO A 412 15.74 37.28 23.52
N GLU A 413 16.43 37.72 22.47
CA GLU A 413 15.91 37.73 21.10
C GLU A 413 15.72 36.29 20.58
N ARG A 414 16.71 35.42 20.80
CA ARG A 414 16.68 33.99 20.42
C ARG A 414 15.59 33.18 21.14
N ARG A 415 15.20 33.59 22.35
CA ARG A 415 14.07 33.00 23.08
C ARG A 415 12.70 33.57 22.67
N SER A 416 12.69 34.69 21.95
CA SER A 416 11.44 35.31 21.48
C SER A 416 10.98 34.66 20.17
N GLN A 417 9.82 34.01 20.21
CA GLN A 417 9.17 33.50 19.01
C GLN A 417 8.37 34.63 18.35
N LEU A 418 8.94 35.20 17.28
CA LEU A 418 8.27 36.24 16.51
C LEU A 418 7.16 35.63 15.64
N PRO A 419 5.99 36.29 15.50
CA PRO A 419 4.93 35.81 14.63
C PRO A 419 5.38 35.88 13.16
N ALA A 420 4.98 34.91 12.34
CA ALA A 420 5.38 34.84 10.93
C ALA A 420 5.01 36.09 10.11
N SER A 421 3.99 36.84 10.52
CA SER A 421 3.61 38.15 9.93
C SER A 421 4.68 39.23 10.07
N ALA A 422 5.62 39.10 11.02
CA ALA A 422 6.72 40.03 11.21
C ALA A 422 7.85 39.85 10.18
N TYR A 423 7.86 38.76 9.40
CA TYR A 423 8.92 38.40 8.44
C TYR A 423 9.36 39.55 7.53
N VAL A 424 8.43 40.34 7.00
CA VAL A 424 8.71 41.48 6.09
C VAL A 424 9.57 42.57 6.77
N ASN A 425 9.53 42.67 8.10
CA ASN A 425 10.25 43.67 8.87
C ASN A 425 11.54 43.12 9.51
N ILE A 426 11.87 41.84 9.31
CA ILE A 426 13.05 41.18 9.88
C ILE A 426 14.13 41.13 8.78
N PRO A 427 15.28 41.82 8.95
CA PRO A 427 16.38 41.74 8.00
C PRO A 427 16.98 40.34 7.96
N ALA A 428 17.47 39.93 6.79
CA ALA A 428 17.99 38.57 6.63
C ALA A 428 19.31 38.37 7.39
N ASN A 429 19.60 37.13 7.81
CA ASN A 429 20.79 36.81 8.63
C ASN A 429 22.13 37.23 8.00
N HIS A 430 22.20 37.43 6.69
CA HIS A 430 23.40 37.90 5.98
C HIS A 430 23.53 39.43 5.91
N GLU A 431 22.46 40.16 6.21
CA GLU A 431 22.41 41.63 6.26
C GLU A 431 22.61 42.16 7.68
N ARG A 432 22.42 41.31 8.69
CA ARG A 432 22.60 41.63 10.11
C ARG A 432 24.07 41.56 10.56
N ASN A 433 24.45 42.50 11.41
CA ASN A 433 25.75 42.49 12.10
C ASN A 433 25.53 42.63 13.61
N ALA A 434 25.32 41.49 14.27
CA ALA A 434 24.97 41.45 15.69
C ALA A 434 26.00 42.13 16.62
N VAL A 435 27.27 42.18 16.23
CA VAL A 435 28.33 42.85 17.01
C VAL A 435 28.19 44.38 16.94
N GLU A 436 27.79 44.92 15.79
CA GLU A 436 27.49 46.35 15.62
C GLU A 436 26.14 46.71 16.27
N GLU A 437 25.11 45.88 16.11
CA GLU A 437 23.83 46.03 16.79
C GLU A 437 24.03 46.12 18.31
N MET A 438 24.76 45.18 18.92
CA MET A 438 25.11 45.19 20.34
C MET A 438 25.88 46.46 20.75
N LYS A 439 26.86 46.92 19.96
CA LYS A 439 27.60 48.16 20.24
C LYS A 439 26.69 49.39 20.21
N THR A 440 25.74 49.47 19.28
CA THR A 440 24.76 50.57 19.26
C THR A 440 23.76 50.49 20.43
N ALA A 441 23.41 49.29 20.88
CA ALA A 441 22.58 49.08 22.07
C ALA A 441 23.31 49.48 23.38
N GLU A 442 24.61 49.19 23.48
CA GLU A 442 25.46 49.61 24.61
C GLU A 442 25.65 51.15 24.63
N VAL A 443 25.94 51.77 23.49
CA VAL A 443 26.11 53.23 23.36
C VAL A 443 24.79 54.00 23.61
N SER A 444 23.64 53.43 23.24
CA SER A 444 22.32 54.01 23.51
C SER A 444 21.77 53.71 24.92
N GLY A 445 22.51 52.97 25.76
CA GLY A 445 22.10 52.60 27.10
C GLY A 445 20.95 51.59 27.16
N ARG A 446 20.57 50.98 26.02
CA ARG A 446 19.53 49.94 25.92
C ARG A 446 20.03 48.56 26.36
N PHE A 447 21.34 48.35 26.39
CA PHE A 447 21.99 47.12 26.85
C PHE A 447 23.11 47.43 27.86
N HIS A 448 23.21 46.62 28.92
CA HIS A 448 24.32 46.68 29.88
C HIS A 448 24.87 45.27 30.11
N TYR A 449 26.13 45.07 29.69
CA TYR A 449 26.82 43.80 29.83
C TYR A 449 27.05 43.44 31.30
N ARG A 450 26.77 42.19 31.67
CA ARG A 450 27.06 41.63 33.00
C ARG A 450 28.20 40.63 32.90
N PRO A 451 29.39 40.92 33.48
CA PRO A 451 30.49 39.98 33.52
C PRO A 451 30.10 38.68 34.25
N PRO A 452 30.60 37.50 33.83
CA PRO A 452 30.37 36.25 34.54
C PRO A 452 30.87 36.32 35.99
N GLY A 453 29.98 36.10 36.96
CA GLY A 453 30.33 35.98 38.38
C GLY A 453 29.82 37.07 39.34
N VAL A 454 29.05 38.07 38.86
CA VAL A 454 28.44 39.09 39.73
C VAL A 454 26.99 38.73 40.06
N ALA A 455 26.66 38.64 41.35
CA ALA A 455 25.30 38.42 41.84
C ALA A 455 24.41 39.68 41.64
N PRO A 456 23.08 39.56 41.57
CA PRO A 456 22.21 40.72 41.39
C PRO A 456 22.12 41.54 42.69
N GLU A 457 22.92 42.60 42.79
CA GLU A 457 22.77 43.62 43.84
C GLU A 457 22.02 44.85 43.32
N ASP A 458 21.08 45.33 44.12
CA ASP A 458 20.25 46.51 43.84
C ASP A 458 21.09 47.80 43.85
N HIS A 459 21.15 48.51 42.71
CA HIS A 459 21.61 49.89 42.68
C HIS A 459 20.46 50.90 42.85
N LEU A 460 19.98 50.97 44.10
CA LEU A 460 19.30 52.14 44.66
C LEU A 460 20.33 53.24 44.99
N LEU A 461 20.29 54.37 44.28
CA LEU A 461 20.81 55.68 44.71
C LEU A 461 19.98 56.78 44.00
N THR A 462 18.83 57.23 44.55
CA THR A 462 18.63 58.27 45.60
C THR A 462 19.13 59.68 45.25
N GLY A 463 18.21 60.67 45.25
CA GLY A 463 18.49 62.10 45.09
C GLY A 463 17.28 62.87 44.50
N ALA A 464 16.09 62.82 45.13
CA ALA A 464 15.64 63.72 46.21
C ALA A 464 15.15 65.11 45.72
N GLY A 465 13.84 65.35 45.84
CA GLY A 465 13.15 66.62 45.59
C GLY A 465 11.65 66.46 45.88
N ASP A 466 11.14 67.13 46.90
CA ASP A 466 9.79 66.93 47.46
C ASP A 466 8.66 67.55 46.61
N GLU A 467 7.51 66.84 46.51
CA GLU A 467 6.19 67.40 46.85
C GLU A 467 5.14 66.28 47.03
N GLN A 468 4.08 66.55 47.82
CA GLN A 468 3.10 65.56 48.34
C GLN A 468 1.69 65.70 47.67
N PRO A 469 0.69 64.84 47.96
CA PRO A 469 -0.01 64.11 46.91
C PRO A 469 -1.40 64.65 46.53
N SER A 470 -1.87 64.27 45.32
CA SER A 470 -3.30 64.26 44.98
C SER A 470 -3.66 63.02 44.13
N ALA A 471 -4.95 62.68 44.09
CA ALA A 471 -5.40 61.30 43.87
C ALA A 471 -5.97 61.00 42.46
N HIS A 472 -6.13 59.69 42.20
CA HIS A 472 -6.68 59.05 40.99
C HIS A 472 -5.73 59.13 39.77
N THR A 473 -5.51 58.08 38.97
CA THR A 473 -6.42 57.00 38.56
C THR A 473 -5.65 55.70 38.27
N SER A 474 -6.35 54.56 38.18
CA SER A 474 -5.79 53.25 37.81
C SER A 474 -5.03 53.28 36.47
N SER A 475 -3.79 52.79 36.45
CA SER A 475 -2.99 52.60 35.24
C SER A 475 -2.66 51.12 35.03
N SER A 476 -3.15 50.57 33.92
CA SER A 476 -2.75 49.28 33.37
C SER A 476 -1.38 49.39 32.69
N VAL A 477 -0.51 48.40 32.88
CA VAL A 477 0.79 48.31 32.18
C VAL A 477 0.56 48.21 30.66
N PRO A 478 1.12 49.11 29.83
CA PRO A 478 1.22 48.90 28.40
C PRO A 478 2.56 48.22 28.06
N LEU A 479 2.50 47.09 27.37
CA LEU A 479 3.68 46.39 26.85
C LEU A 479 3.43 46.04 25.39
N ALA A 480 3.84 46.91 24.46
CA ALA A 480 3.87 46.62 23.00
C ALA A 480 4.60 47.67 22.15
N GLU A 481 4.49 48.97 22.44
CA GLU A 481 4.72 50.02 21.41
C GLU A 481 6.15 50.58 21.31
N ASP A 482 6.99 50.49 22.37
CA ASP A 482 8.29 51.20 22.42
C ASP A 482 9.46 50.55 21.64
N LEU A 483 9.23 49.43 20.92
CA LEU A 483 10.27 48.80 20.08
C LEU A 483 10.14 49.12 18.58
N VAL A 484 9.07 49.79 18.15
CA VAL A 484 8.85 50.14 16.72
C VAL A 484 9.45 51.52 16.38
N ALA A 485 10.73 51.70 16.68
CA ALA A 485 11.42 52.99 16.55
C ALA A 485 12.84 52.88 15.96
N TYR A 486 12.93 52.51 14.67
CA TYR A 486 14.09 52.79 13.83
C TYR A 486 13.64 53.30 12.45
N SER A 487 13.67 54.62 12.27
CA SER A 487 13.37 55.29 11.00
C SER A 487 14.64 55.48 10.16
N TYR A 488 14.64 54.95 8.93
CA TYR A 488 15.69 55.24 7.95
C TYR A 488 15.51 56.67 7.38
N VAL A 489 16.59 57.47 7.36
CA VAL A 489 16.61 58.81 6.77
C VAL A 489 17.36 58.77 5.44
N ALA A 490 16.64 58.92 4.33
CA ALA A 490 17.23 58.92 2.99
C ALA A 490 17.86 60.28 2.62
N PRO A 491 19.01 60.32 1.92
CA PRO A 491 19.58 61.55 1.38
C PRO A 491 18.79 62.05 0.15
N PRO A 492 18.84 63.37 -0.18
CA PRO A 492 17.94 63.96 -1.16
C PRO A 492 18.37 63.72 -2.62
N THR A 493 17.43 63.26 -3.44
CA THR A 493 17.60 63.10 -4.89
C THR A 493 17.43 64.44 -5.63
N GLN A 494 18.41 64.83 -6.45
CA GLN A 494 18.21 65.79 -7.54
C GLN A 494 18.68 65.19 -8.86
N LEU A 495 17.74 65.05 -9.81
CA LEU A 495 17.99 64.61 -11.18
C LEU A 495 18.12 65.81 -12.12
N PRO A 496 19.17 65.91 -12.95
CA PRO A 496 19.15 66.67 -14.20
C PRO A 496 18.63 65.81 -15.37
N ALA A 497 18.08 66.47 -16.39
CA ALA A 497 17.38 65.82 -17.51
C ALA A 497 18.29 65.29 -18.64
N ALA A 498 17.69 64.50 -19.54
CA ALA A 498 18.35 63.66 -20.56
C ALA A 498 18.95 64.40 -21.78
N ALA A 499 19.95 63.78 -22.43
CA ALA A 499 20.23 63.91 -23.86
C ALA A 499 21.12 62.76 -24.44
N THR A 500 20.51 61.94 -25.31
CA THR A 500 21.05 61.33 -26.57
C THR A 500 22.49 60.77 -26.68
N ALA A 501 22.61 59.48 -27.05
CA ALA A 501 23.49 58.97 -28.13
C ALA A 501 23.10 57.53 -28.59
N THR A 502 23.55 57.12 -29.79
CA THR A 502 23.10 55.97 -30.61
C THR A 502 23.83 54.62 -30.38
N PRO A 503 23.35 53.48 -30.93
CA PRO A 503 23.73 52.11 -30.52
C PRO A 503 24.70 51.35 -31.45
N ALA A 504 25.35 50.29 -30.92
CA ALA A 504 25.80 49.01 -31.53
C ALA A 504 26.97 48.40 -30.70
N PRO A 505 27.35 47.10 -30.84
CA PRO A 505 26.73 45.99 -31.59
C PRO A 505 26.33 44.79 -30.70
N VAL A 506 25.63 43.81 -31.30
CA VAL A 506 25.21 42.54 -30.66
C VAL A 506 26.25 41.43 -30.95
N PRO A 507 26.70 40.65 -29.94
CA PRO A 507 27.48 39.43 -30.17
C PRO A 507 26.58 38.25 -30.60
N PRO A 508 27.11 37.27 -31.37
CA PRO A 508 26.30 36.27 -32.07
C PRO A 508 25.69 35.19 -31.16
N PRO A 509 24.65 34.48 -31.62
CA PRO A 509 24.05 33.37 -30.87
C PRO A 509 24.97 32.14 -30.89
N VAL A 510 25.10 31.48 -29.75
CA VAL A 510 25.63 30.11 -29.67
C VAL A 510 24.44 29.16 -29.78
N THR A 511 24.57 28.16 -30.65
CA THR A 511 23.54 27.21 -31.04
C THR A 511 23.30 26.15 -29.97
N SER A 512 22.05 25.67 -29.94
CA SER A 512 21.61 24.45 -29.26
C SER A 512 22.44 23.22 -29.64
N GLN A 513 22.95 22.52 -28.64
CA GLN A 513 23.27 21.10 -28.64
C GLN A 513 23.28 20.65 -27.16
N ASP A 514 22.95 19.38 -26.93
CA ASP A 514 22.98 18.68 -25.63
C ASP A 514 21.81 19.01 -24.67
N ASP A 515 20.57 18.87 -25.19
CA ASP A 515 19.34 18.55 -24.42
C ASP A 515 18.71 17.30 -25.10
N ASP A 516 19.31 16.13 -24.89
CA ASP A 516 18.78 14.78 -25.19
C ASP A 516 19.63 13.77 -24.34
N ASP A 517 19.15 12.53 -24.17
CA ASP A 517 19.80 11.40 -23.46
C ASP A 517 19.91 11.41 -21.91
N ILE A 518 18.76 11.42 -21.19
CA ILE A 518 18.55 10.47 -20.06
C ILE A 518 17.08 10.01 -20.05
N ASP A 519 16.74 9.06 -20.92
CA ASP A 519 15.51 8.27 -20.80
C ASP A 519 15.87 6.78 -20.91
N LEU A 520 15.46 6.01 -19.88
CA LEU A 520 15.25 4.55 -19.89
C LEU A 520 16.40 3.62 -20.34
N ASP A 521 17.15 3.10 -19.37
CA ASP A 521 17.70 1.73 -19.40
C ASP A 521 17.45 1.06 -18.03
N LEU A 522 16.23 0.56 -17.84
CA LEU A 522 15.83 -0.23 -16.65
C LEU A 522 15.20 -1.59 -17.01
N ASP A 523 15.23 -1.98 -18.28
CA ASP A 523 14.71 -3.25 -18.79
C ASP A 523 15.83 -4.30 -18.96
N ASN A 524 16.51 -4.66 -17.87
CA ASN A 524 17.26 -5.93 -17.83
C ASN A 524 17.50 -6.54 -16.43
N MET A 525 16.55 -6.41 -15.50
CA MET A 525 16.49 -7.31 -14.35
C MET A 525 15.66 -8.55 -14.70
N ASN A 526 16.38 -9.64 -15.02
CA ASN A 526 15.80 -10.94 -15.31
C ASN A 526 15.05 -11.47 -14.07
N LEU A 527 13.71 -11.43 -14.12
CA LEU A 527 12.83 -11.65 -12.96
C LEU A 527 12.14 -13.04 -12.98
N ASP A 528 12.81 -14.01 -13.60
CA ASP A 528 12.47 -15.44 -13.57
C ASP A 528 13.28 -16.17 -12.48
N ASP A 529 13.02 -15.86 -11.21
CA ASP A 529 13.36 -16.71 -10.04
C ASP A 529 12.75 -16.12 -8.74
N ILE A 530 11.42 -15.95 -8.69
CA ILE A 530 10.69 -15.77 -7.43
C ILE A 530 9.91 -17.05 -7.11
N ASP A 531 10.44 -17.80 -6.15
CA ASP A 531 9.83 -19.00 -5.60
C ASP A 531 8.46 -18.68 -4.99
N THR A 532 7.40 -19.25 -5.56
CA THR A 532 6.01 -19.07 -5.12
C THR A 532 5.60 -20.14 -4.08
N SER A 533 6.50 -20.44 -3.15
CA SER A 533 6.27 -21.38 -2.05
C SER A 533 5.47 -20.77 -0.88
N PHE A 534 4.24 -20.31 -1.14
CA PHE A 534 3.28 -19.92 -0.08
C PHE A 534 1.93 -20.64 -0.22
N ASP A 535 1.98 -21.96 -0.42
CA ASP A 535 0.81 -22.84 -0.33
C ASP A 535 1.16 -24.06 0.54
N SER A 536 0.96 -23.93 1.86
CA SER A 536 1.22 -25.01 2.83
C SER A 536 0.31 -24.95 4.06
N TRP A 537 -1.01 -24.82 3.85
CA TRP A 537 -2.00 -24.94 4.94
C TRP A 537 -3.24 -25.74 4.52
N CYS A 538 -3.08 -27.05 4.33
CA CYS A 538 -4.17 -28.04 4.33
C CYS A 538 -3.66 -29.47 4.59
N GLU A 539 -3.32 -29.79 5.84
CA GLU A 539 -3.31 -31.19 6.29
C GLU A 539 -4.72 -31.61 6.76
N PRO A 540 -5.16 -32.85 6.49
CA PRO A 540 -6.45 -33.35 6.91
C PRO A 540 -6.45 -33.83 8.37
N LEU A 541 -6.95 -33.00 9.28
CA LEU A 541 -7.26 -33.42 10.66
C LEU A 541 -8.31 -34.54 10.67
N MET A 542 -7.93 -35.72 11.16
CA MET A 542 -8.88 -36.78 11.52
C MET A 542 -9.76 -36.34 12.70
N PRO A 543 -11.05 -36.73 12.76
CA PRO A 543 -11.91 -36.38 13.87
C PRO A 543 -11.62 -37.26 15.10
N GLU A 544 -11.21 -36.65 16.21
CA GLU A 544 -11.24 -37.32 17.51
C GLU A 544 -12.69 -37.58 17.96
N LEU A 545 -12.93 -38.79 18.47
CA LEU A 545 -14.22 -39.22 19.01
C LEU A 545 -14.42 -38.69 20.43
N GLY A 546 -15.37 -37.77 20.60
CA GLY A 546 -15.90 -37.38 21.92
C GLY A 546 -16.64 -38.54 22.61
N PRO A 547 -16.71 -38.54 23.96
CA PRO A 547 -17.05 -39.74 24.72
C PRO A 547 -18.55 -40.08 24.71
N GLU A 548 -18.86 -41.36 24.49
CA GLU A 548 -20.23 -41.88 24.48
C GLU A 548 -20.79 -42.16 25.90
N VAL A 549 -22.11 -42.12 26.03
CA VAL A 549 -22.83 -42.19 27.30
C VAL A 549 -23.13 -43.63 27.74
N LYS A 550 -22.80 -43.91 29.01
CA LYS A 550 -23.20 -45.07 29.85
C LYS A 550 -24.27 -46.03 29.30
N ALA A 551 -23.90 -47.31 29.19
CA ALA A 551 -24.78 -48.46 29.36
C ALA A 551 -24.12 -49.56 30.24
N LEU A 552 -24.93 -50.39 30.91
CA LEU A 552 -24.51 -51.35 31.96
C LEU A 552 -24.12 -52.75 31.42
N PRO A 553 -23.49 -53.63 32.24
CA PRO A 553 -22.64 -54.74 31.75
C PRO A 553 -23.29 -56.13 31.72
N THR A 554 -22.67 -57.06 30.98
CA THR A 554 -22.89 -58.52 31.08
C THR A 554 -21.61 -59.37 30.97
N THR A 555 -21.23 -59.93 32.13
CA THR A 555 -20.48 -61.18 32.44
C THR A 555 -20.84 -62.42 31.59
N VAL A 556 -20.01 -63.45 31.30
CA VAL A 556 -18.56 -63.81 31.48
C VAL A 556 -18.13 -64.69 30.24
N PRO A 557 -17.44 -65.86 30.32
CA PRO A 557 -16.02 -66.19 30.55
C PRO A 557 -15.23 -66.50 29.24
N ASP A 558 -13.91 -66.25 29.11
CA ASP A 558 -12.72 -67.02 29.60
C ASP A 558 -12.49 -68.41 28.94
N VAL A 559 -11.36 -68.55 28.20
CA VAL A 559 -10.57 -69.78 27.88
C VAL A 559 -9.17 -69.38 27.33
N THR A 560 -8.10 -69.58 28.13
CA THR A 560 -6.72 -70.11 27.85
C THR A 560 -6.18 -70.26 26.39
N GLU A 561 -4.88 -70.20 26.02
CA GLU A 561 -3.58 -70.33 26.74
C GLU A 561 -2.36 -70.00 25.82
N LEU A 562 -1.18 -69.66 26.40
CA LEU A 562 0.23 -69.86 25.88
C LEU A 562 0.68 -69.14 24.55
N THR A 563 1.93 -68.69 24.31
CA THR A 563 3.30 -68.96 24.85
C THR A 563 4.25 -67.72 24.89
N ASP A 564 5.35 -67.81 25.65
CA ASP A 564 6.48 -66.84 25.80
C ASP A 564 7.22 -66.34 24.53
N SER A 565 7.75 -65.10 24.56
CA SER A 565 9.23 -64.86 24.63
C SER A 565 9.69 -63.37 24.59
N LYS A 566 10.40 -62.95 25.66
CA LYS A 566 11.41 -61.85 25.86
C LYS A 566 11.29 -60.43 25.24
N PRO A 567 11.72 -59.36 25.97
CA PRO A 567 11.61 -57.95 25.55
C PRO A 567 12.87 -57.33 24.91
N LEU A 568 12.68 -56.14 24.30
CA LEU A 568 13.69 -55.22 23.77
C LEU A 568 14.41 -54.39 24.86
N PRO A 569 15.57 -53.77 24.54
CA PRO A 569 16.17 -52.66 25.29
C PRO A 569 16.20 -51.31 24.53
N GLU A 570 15.98 -50.23 25.27
CA GLU A 570 16.36 -48.83 24.99
C GLU A 570 16.78 -48.17 26.33
N PRO A 571 17.20 -46.89 26.39
CA PRO A 571 18.37 -46.29 25.74
C PRO A 571 19.32 -45.62 26.78
N VAL A 572 20.47 -45.08 26.36
CA VAL A 572 21.37 -44.27 27.22
C VAL A 572 21.92 -43.07 26.40
N PRO A 573 21.98 -41.85 26.95
CA PRO A 573 22.28 -40.62 26.19
C PRO A 573 23.79 -40.28 26.15
N GLY A 574 24.16 -39.37 25.25
CA GLY A 574 25.47 -38.72 25.20
C GLY A 574 25.36 -37.22 25.50
N GLN A 575 26.32 -36.71 26.28
CA GLN A 575 26.64 -35.29 26.41
C GLN A 575 27.98 -35.04 25.69
N ASP A 576 28.19 -33.82 25.18
CA ASP A 576 29.28 -32.91 25.63
C ASP A 576 29.66 -31.89 24.55
N GLU A 577 30.04 -30.70 25.03
CA GLU A 577 30.47 -29.53 24.26
C GLU A 577 31.89 -29.71 23.71
N ILE A 578 32.22 -29.02 22.61
CA ILE A 578 33.61 -28.82 22.17
C ILE A 578 33.81 -27.36 21.74
N ASP A 579 34.71 -26.68 22.44
CA ASP A 579 35.20 -25.33 22.14
C ASP A 579 36.20 -25.30 20.98
N LEU A 580 36.42 -24.11 20.42
CA LEU A 580 37.37 -23.83 19.35
C LEU A 580 38.74 -23.42 19.92
N ASP A 581 39.83 -23.99 19.39
CA ASP A 581 41.19 -23.45 19.53
C ASP A 581 41.82 -23.21 18.15
N LEU A 582 42.19 -21.95 17.89
CA LEU A 582 42.83 -21.47 16.66
C LEU A 582 44.28 -21.08 16.97
N ASP A 583 45.25 -21.97 16.70
CA ASP A 583 46.67 -21.58 16.81
C ASP A 583 47.64 -22.53 16.06
N SER A 584 47.54 -22.62 14.72
CA SER A 584 48.62 -23.23 13.89
C SER A 584 48.54 -22.94 12.37
N MET A 585 48.68 -21.69 11.93
CA MET A 585 49.08 -21.40 10.54
C MET A 585 50.13 -20.29 10.49
N ASN A 586 51.36 -20.68 10.14
CA ASN A 586 52.51 -19.78 10.06
C ASN A 586 52.68 -19.27 8.62
N PHE A 587 52.90 -17.96 8.46
CA PHE A 587 53.25 -17.35 7.18
C PHE A 587 54.77 -17.44 6.96
N ASP A 588 55.20 -17.86 5.77
CA ASP A 588 56.46 -17.44 5.13
C ASP A 588 56.44 -17.84 3.64
N GLU A 589 57.20 -17.10 2.82
CA GLU A 589 57.45 -17.30 1.37
C GLU A 589 56.24 -17.16 0.40
N LEU A 590 56.14 -16.01 -0.28
CA LEU A 590 56.44 -15.93 -1.72
C LEU A 590 56.56 -14.47 -2.22
N ASP A 591 57.25 -14.32 -3.35
CA ASP A 591 58.03 -13.13 -3.74
C ASP A 591 57.31 -12.19 -4.73
N ALA A 592 57.83 -10.97 -4.90
CA ALA A 592 57.23 -9.89 -5.67
C ALA A 592 58.04 -9.52 -6.93
N THR A 593 57.83 -10.26 -8.04
CA THR A 593 58.16 -9.81 -9.41
C THR A 593 57.27 -10.50 -10.45
N ASP A 594 56.34 -9.76 -11.06
CA ASP A 594 56.32 -9.57 -12.52
C ASP A 594 55.24 -8.55 -12.93
N LEU A 595 55.70 -7.39 -13.40
CA LEU A 595 54.93 -6.39 -14.12
C LEU A 595 55.50 -6.33 -15.54
N ASN A 596 54.67 -6.57 -16.56
CA ASN A 596 54.63 -5.88 -17.87
C ASN A 596 54.03 -6.75 -19.00
N LEU A 597 53.81 -6.08 -20.14
CA LEU A 597 53.24 -6.50 -21.44
C LEU A 597 51.74 -6.26 -21.49
N ASP A 598 51.26 -5.14 -22.06
CA ASP A 598 51.45 -4.64 -23.44
C ASP A 598 51.14 -5.71 -24.50
N ASP A 599 50.01 -5.53 -25.20
CA ASP A 599 49.91 -5.68 -26.67
C ASP A 599 48.59 -5.04 -27.15
N GLU A 600 48.68 -4.23 -28.20
CA GLU A 600 47.57 -3.56 -28.91
C GLU A 600 46.87 -4.50 -29.91
N ASP A 601 45.67 -4.11 -30.37
CA ASP A 601 45.02 -4.34 -31.70
C ASP A 601 45.20 -5.70 -32.44
N ASP A 602 44.19 -6.30 -33.07
CA ASP A 602 43.43 -5.72 -34.19
C ASP A 602 42.36 -6.73 -34.75
N LEU A 603 41.49 -6.27 -35.66
CA LEU A 603 40.57 -7.02 -36.56
C LEU A 603 39.28 -7.63 -35.94
N ILE A 604 38.07 -7.09 -36.16
CA ILE A 604 37.24 -6.96 -37.39
C ILE A 604 36.57 -8.29 -37.84
N ASP A 605 35.25 -8.38 -37.66
CA ASP A 605 34.22 -8.34 -38.73
C ASP A 605 32.83 -7.99 -38.15
#